data_AF-A0A5C6EQU0-F1
#
_entry.id   AF-A0A5C6EQU0-F1
#
_cell.length_a   1.000
_cell.length_b   1.000
_cell.length_c   1.000
_cell.angle_alpha   90.00
_cell.angle_beta   90.00
_cell.angle_gamma   90.00
#
_symmetry.space_group_name_H-M   'P 1'
#
loop_
_entity.id
_entity.type
_entity.pdbx_description
1 polymer ?
#
loop_
_entity_poly.entity_id
_entity_poly.type
_entity_poly.pdbx_seq_one_letter_code
_entity_poly.pdbx_strand_id
1 'polypeptide(L)'
;MCKTLPLIAGFSLILCHALTCRLDAADPIALSITSLPNAFRIDDQVISGGLPDGAQGFAELHKIGVRTIISVDSAKPDVEAARRAGLRYIHLPHGYDGIDSSRVLQLAKAITDLPGPVYIHCHHGKHRSPAAAASACIAAGRIDHEAGVEFLKTAGTSPDYQGLHQTVARTQLVAPNVLESLVVEFQAFEAPPALATQMVKLQEIFDSLSLTESSGWENQANLNPTQQALMLKECFDETFRDDSSSNRSAEYIQLLNRSLSNAKKLEDILRSGPTNTTTASRVFREIKSDCKSCHQISRDVP
;
A
#
# COMPACT_ATOMS: atom_id res chain seq x y z
N MET A 1 62.78 58.73 15.71
CA MET A 1 61.30 58.69 15.66
C MET A 1 60.90 57.77 14.52
N CYS A 2 60.50 56.53 14.81
CA CYS A 2 59.70 55.74 13.88
C CYS A 2 58.92 54.74 14.74
N LYS A 3 57.60 54.96 14.84
CA LYS A 3 56.67 54.18 15.65
C LYS A 3 56.14 53.02 14.82
N THR A 4 56.02 51.88 15.51
CA THR A 4 55.26 50.68 15.16
C THR A 4 53.77 50.97 14.98
N LEU A 5 53.11 50.25 14.05
CA LEU A 5 51.67 50.01 14.06
C LEU A 5 51.40 48.58 13.53
N PRO A 6 50.62 47.73 14.22
CA PRO A 6 50.31 46.38 13.75
C PRO A 6 49.04 46.31 12.90
N LEU A 7 49.05 45.36 11.97
CA LEU A 7 47.96 44.91 11.11
C LEU A 7 46.81 44.31 11.95
N ILE A 8 45.58 44.80 11.79
CA ILE A 8 44.37 44.14 12.30
C ILE A 8 43.71 43.44 11.11
N ALA A 9 43.74 42.12 11.10
CA ALA A 9 43.01 41.29 10.16
C ALA A 9 41.54 41.22 10.58
N GLY A 10 40.65 41.83 9.80
CA GLY A 10 39.21 41.69 9.95
C GLY A 10 38.72 40.35 9.42
N PHE A 11 38.33 39.45 10.33
CA PHE A 11 37.55 38.25 9.98
C PHE A 11 36.12 38.69 9.66
N SER A 12 35.78 38.77 8.38
CA SER A 12 34.40 38.90 7.94
C SER A 12 33.74 37.52 8.04
N LEU A 13 32.90 37.35 9.07
CA LEU A 13 32.06 36.17 9.24
C LEU A 13 30.95 36.23 8.17
N ILE A 14 31.17 35.60 7.02
CA ILE A 14 30.12 35.39 6.01
C ILE A 14 29.15 34.36 6.60
N LEU A 15 28.08 34.88 7.20
CA LEU A 15 26.94 34.10 7.65
C LEU A 15 26.20 33.58 6.40
N CYS A 16 26.62 32.42 5.90
CA CYS A 16 25.92 31.70 4.85
C CYS A 16 24.56 31.26 5.41
N HIS A 17 23.53 32.07 5.18
CA HIS A 17 22.16 31.62 5.34
C HIS A 17 21.96 30.49 4.34
N ALA A 18 21.93 29.25 4.83
CA ALA A 18 21.44 28.11 4.07
C ALA A 18 20.00 28.44 3.68
N LEU A 19 19.82 28.92 2.46
CA LEU A 19 18.53 29.03 1.80
C LEU A 19 18.01 27.58 1.72
N THR A 20 17.16 27.22 2.67
CA THR A 20 16.36 26.00 2.56
C THR A 20 15.36 26.29 1.45
N CYS A 21 15.73 25.92 0.23
CA CYS A 21 14.81 25.87 -0.89
C CYS A 21 13.74 24.86 -0.50
N ARG A 22 12.59 25.34 0.00
CA ARG A 22 11.38 24.52 0.05
C ARG A 22 11.09 24.21 -1.41
N LEU A 23 11.19 22.93 -1.79
CA LEU A 23 10.53 22.47 -3.00
C LEU A 23 9.04 22.76 -2.76
N ASP A 24 8.49 23.78 -3.43
CA ASP A 24 7.05 23.94 -3.52
C ASP A 24 6.54 22.69 -4.25
N ALA A 25 6.06 21.71 -3.49
CA ALA A 25 5.47 20.52 -4.05
C ALA A 25 4.21 20.96 -4.81
N ALA A 26 4.24 20.86 -6.13
CA ALA A 26 3.08 21.13 -6.95
C ALA A 26 1.96 20.15 -6.59
N ASP A 27 0.72 20.64 -6.56
CA ASP A 27 -0.44 19.79 -6.27
C ASP A 27 -0.53 18.61 -7.26
N PRO A 28 -0.94 17.42 -6.80
CA PRO A 28 -1.13 16.27 -7.68
C PRO A 28 -2.09 16.56 -8.84
N ILE A 29 -1.68 16.21 -10.07
CA ILE A 29 -2.45 16.48 -11.29
C ILE A 29 -3.21 15.22 -11.68
N ALA A 30 -4.55 15.30 -11.70
CA ALA A 30 -5.40 14.21 -12.21
C ALA A 30 -5.18 13.98 -13.71
N LEU A 31 -4.94 12.73 -14.10
CA LEU A 31 -4.83 12.30 -15.49
C LEU A 31 -6.18 11.71 -15.90
N SER A 32 -7.02 12.51 -16.56
CA SER A 32 -8.34 12.08 -17.04
C SER A 32 -8.26 11.15 -18.26
N ILE A 33 -7.61 10.00 -18.11
CA ILE A 33 -7.44 8.97 -19.14
C ILE A 33 -8.30 7.77 -18.76
N THR A 34 -9.33 7.48 -19.56
CA THR A 34 -10.35 6.46 -19.24
C THR A 34 -9.75 5.08 -18.92
N SER A 35 -8.71 4.66 -19.65
CA SER A 35 -8.06 3.36 -19.49
C SER A 35 -7.05 3.32 -18.33
N LEU A 36 -6.92 4.39 -17.55
CA LEU A 36 -6.06 4.51 -16.38
C LEU A 36 -6.91 4.99 -15.18
N PRO A 37 -7.62 4.06 -14.51
CA PRO A 37 -8.52 4.42 -13.42
C PRO A 37 -7.78 5.18 -12.31
N ASN A 38 -8.38 6.26 -11.82
CA ASN A 38 -7.86 7.03 -10.68
C ASN A 38 -6.38 7.46 -10.81
N ALA A 39 -5.93 7.82 -12.01
CA ALA A 39 -4.55 8.19 -12.26
C ALA A 39 -4.25 9.64 -11.85
N PHE A 40 -3.20 9.83 -11.06
CA PHE A 40 -2.70 11.13 -10.62
C PHE A 40 -1.18 11.18 -10.76
N ARG A 41 -0.69 12.26 -11.35
CA ARG A 41 0.73 12.61 -11.33
C ARG A 41 1.03 13.32 -10.02
N ILE A 42 1.89 12.73 -9.19
CA ILE A 42 2.27 13.27 -7.88
C ILE A 42 3.48 14.20 -8.03
N ASP A 43 4.45 13.79 -8.86
CA ASP A 43 5.57 14.62 -9.31
C ASP A 43 5.90 14.30 -10.78
N ASP A 44 6.95 14.91 -11.32
CA ASP A 44 7.36 14.69 -12.72
C ASP A 44 7.73 13.23 -13.04
N GLN A 45 8.13 12.44 -12.05
CA GLN A 45 8.63 11.08 -12.18
C GLN A 45 7.66 10.01 -11.68
N VAL A 46 6.62 10.34 -10.92
CA VAL A 46 5.75 9.38 -10.24
C VAL A 46 4.29 9.68 -10.52
N ILE A 47 3.63 8.66 -11.04
CA ILE A 47 2.19 8.62 -11.26
C ILE A 47 1.63 7.45 -10.44
N SER A 48 0.54 7.69 -9.71
CA SER A 48 -0.22 6.66 -8.99
C SER A 48 -1.55 6.42 -9.68
N GLY A 49 -2.03 5.18 -9.74
CA GLY A 49 -3.37 4.89 -10.24
C GLY A 49 -3.81 3.43 -10.10
N GLY A 50 -4.85 3.06 -10.83
CA GLY A 50 -5.42 1.72 -10.86
C GLY A 50 -4.78 0.82 -11.91
N LEU A 51 -5.22 -0.42 -11.97
CA LEU A 51 -4.78 -1.37 -12.98
C LEU A 51 -5.08 -0.79 -14.37
N PRO A 52 -4.10 -0.72 -15.30
CA PRO A 52 -4.36 -0.26 -16.65
C PRO A 52 -5.35 -1.19 -17.38
N ASP A 53 -6.35 -0.60 -18.03
CA ASP A 53 -7.41 -1.36 -18.69
C ASP A 53 -6.92 -1.99 -20.00
N GLY A 54 -6.58 -3.28 -19.91
CA GLY A 54 -6.15 -4.08 -21.05
C GLY A 54 -4.97 -3.47 -21.82
N ALA A 55 -4.84 -3.85 -23.09
CA ALA A 55 -3.74 -3.38 -23.95
C ALA A 55 -3.74 -1.85 -24.16
N GLN A 56 -4.92 -1.22 -24.14
CA GLN A 56 -5.05 0.23 -24.31
C GLN A 56 -4.47 0.99 -23.13
N GLY A 57 -4.72 0.55 -21.89
CA GLY A 57 -4.12 1.15 -20.70
C GLY A 57 -2.60 1.17 -20.77
N PHE A 58 -1.99 0.03 -21.11
CA PHE A 58 -0.53 -0.05 -21.30
C PHE A 58 -0.02 0.88 -22.42
N ALA A 59 -0.73 0.96 -23.54
CA ALA A 59 -0.33 1.86 -24.64
C ALA A 59 -0.40 3.35 -24.23
N GLU A 60 -1.44 3.76 -23.51
CA GLU A 60 -1.57 5.14 -23.02
C GLU A 60 -0.47 5.49 -22.00
N LEU A 61 -0.08 4.56 -21.12
CA LEU A 61 1.07 4.75 -20.23
C LEU A 61 2.35 5.07 -21.01
N HIS A 62 2.66 4.27 -22.03
CA HIS A 62 3.84 4.50 -22.86
C HIS A 62 3.81 5.87 -23.55
N LYS A 63 2.64 6.25 -24.08
CA LYS A 63 2.39 7.51 -24.79
C LYS A 63 2.56 8.75 -23.89
N ILE A 64 2.17 8.67 -22.61
CA ILE A 64 2.41 9.74 -21.63
C ILE A 64 3.84 9.72 -21.04
N GLY A 65 4.72 8.89 -21.61
CA GLY A 65 6.15 8.85 -21.30
C GLY A 65 6.55 7.83 -20.25
N VAL A 66 5.61 7.10 -19.64
CA VAL A 66 5.95 6.08 -18.63
C VAL A 66 6.87 5.03 -19.24
N ARG A 67 7.83 4.57 -18.46
CA ARG A 67 8.79 3.51 -18.85
C ARG A 67 8.75 2.30 -17.92
N THR A 68 8.36 2.51 -16.67
CA THR A 68 8.26 1.45 -15.66
C THR A 68 6.90 1.47 -14.99
N ILE A 69 6.29 0.30 -14.84
CA ILE A 69 5.10 0.05 -14.04
C ILE A 69 5.51 -0.71 -12.77
N ILE A 70 4.96 -0.32 -11.63
CA ILE A 70 5.09 -1.02 -10.36
C ILE A 70 3.70 -1.45 -9.92
N SER A 71 3.42 -2.76 -9.92
CA SER A 71 2.22 -3.29 -9.25
C SER A 71 2.52 -3.41 -7.75
N VAL A 72 1.67 -2.80 -6.92
CA VAL A 72 1.63 -3.02 -5.48
C VAL A 72 0.40 -3.82 -5.03
N ASP A 73 -0.37 -4.31 -6.00
CA ASP A 73 -1.43 -5.30 -5.79
C ASP A 73 -0.85 -6.67 -5.45
N SER A 74 -1.64 -7.58 -4.89
CA SER A 74 -1.25 -8.99 -4.69
C SER A 74 -1.42 -9.82 -5.98
N ALA A 75 -2.26 -9.35 -6.91
CA ALA A 75 -2.55 -10.06 -8.15
C ALA A 75 -1.33 -10.10 -9.08
N LYS A 76 -1.17 -11.22 -9.81
CA LYS A 76 -0.06 -11.39 -10.75
C LYS A 76 -0.08 -10.33 -11.86
N PRO A 77 1.01 -9.56 -12.05
CA PRO A 77 1.13 -8.61 -13.16
C PRO A 77 1.09 -9.27 -14.55
N ASP A 78 0.41 -8.65 -15.52
CA ASP A 78 0.48 -9.02 -16.94
C ASP A 78 1.76 -8.44 -17.58
N VAL A 79 2.89 -9.03 -17.24
CA VAL A 79 4.23 -8.64 -17.70
C VAL A 79 4.34 -8.69 -19.23
N GLU A 80 3.68 -9.67 -19.87
CA GLU A 80 3.73 -9.83 -21.32
C GLU A 80 2.98 -8.73 -22.05
N ALA A 81 1.82 -8.28 -21.54
CA ALA A 81 1.13 -7.12 -22.10
C ALA A 81 1.94 -5.83 -21.96
N ALA A 82 2.53 -5.58 -20.79
CA ALA A 82 3.40 -4.44 -20.57
C ALA A 82 4.62 -4.47 -21.51
N ARG A 83 5.27 -5.64 -21.65
CA ARG A 83 6.41 -5.83 -22.56
C ARG A 83 6.05 -5.53 -24.01
N ARG A 84 4.87 -5.97 -24.48
CA ARG A 84 4.38 -5.64 -25.84
C ARG A 84 4.18 -4.14 -26.05
N ALA A 85 3.84 -3.40 -24.99
CA ALA A 85 3.73 -1.94 -25.02
C ALA A 85 5.08 -1.20 -24.80
N GLY A 86 6.20 -1.93 -24.69
CA GLY A 86 7.51 -1.32 -24.46
C GLY A 86 7.70 -0.78 -23.04
N LEU A 87 7.02 -1.39 -22.06
CA LEU A 87 7.08 -1.01 -20.65
C LEU A 87 7.77 -2.10 -19.83
N ARG A 88 8.62 -1.68 -18.89
CA ARG A 88 9.10 -2.55 -17.82
C ARG A 88 7.99 -2.68 -16.78
N TYR A 89 7.75 -3.89 -16.28
CA TYR A 89 6.76 -4.13 -15.23
C TYR A 89 7.41 -4.89 -14.07
N ILE A 90 7.34 -4.33 -12.87
CA ILE A 90 7.87 -4.95 -11.63
C ILE A 90 6.76 -5.12 -10.59
N HIS A 91 6.97 -6.04 -9.65
CA HIS A 91 6.01 -6.39 -8.60
C HIS A 91 6.58 -6.07 -7.22
N LEU A 92 5.91 -5.18 -6.48
CA LEU A 92 6.25 -4.81 -5.11
C LEU A 92 4.97 -4.80 -4.24
N PRO A 93 4.29 -5.94 -4.03
CA PRO A 93 3.05 -6.05 -3.27
C PRO A 93 3.19 -5.56 -1.82
N HIS A 94 2.09 -5.03 -1.27
CA HIS A 94 1.93 -4.82 0.18
C HIS A 94 0.45 -4.90 0.60
N GLY A 95 0.20 -5.03 1.90
CA GLY A 95 -1.14 -5.15 2.47
C GLY A 95 -1.87 -3.82 2.69
N TYR A 96 -3.12 -3.90 3.14
CA TYR A 96 -3.93 -2.75 3.57
C TYR A 96 -3.65 -2.32 5.02
N ASP A 97 -2.96 -3.16 5.77
CA ASP A 97 -2.50 -2.95 7.14
C ASP A 97 -1.26 -2.07 7.25
N GLY A 98 -0.64 -1.71 6.11
CA GLY A 98 0.51 -0.81 6.05
C GLY A 98 1.54 -1.26 5.01
N ILE A 99 2.65 -0.53 4.97
CA ILE A 99 3.82 -0.85 4.14
C ILE A 99 5.04 -0.99 5.06
N ASP A 100 5.72 -2.14 4.97
CA ASP A 100 6.94 -2.38 5.72
C ASP A 100 8.05 -1.38 5.33
N SER A 101 8.88 -0.98 6.29
CA SER A 101 9.97 -0.03 6.05
C SER A 101 10.92 -0.48 4.93
N SER A 102 11.20 -1.78 4.83
CA SER A 102 12.00 -2.35 3.73
C SER A 102 11.31 -2.20 2.38
N ARG A 103 9.99 -2.38 2.32
CA ARG A 103 9.19 -2.19 1.10
C ARG A 103 9.10 -0.73 0.70
N VAL A 104 8.99 0.20 1.67
CA VAL A 104 9.12 1.65 1.41
C VAL A 104 10.48 1.99 0.80
N LEU A 105 11.57 1.43 1.34
CA LEU A 105 12.92 1.62 0.78
C LEU A 105 13.05 1.07 -0.65
N GLN A 106 12.49 -0.11 -0.93
CA GLN A 106 12.46 -0.69 -2.26
C GLN A 106 11.67 0.17 -3.26
N LEU A 107 10.52 0.71 -2.84
CA LEU A 107 9.72 1.62 -3.67
C LEU A 107 10.45 2.94 -3.94
N ALA A 108 11.05 3.55 -2.90
CA ALA A 108 11.86 4.76 -3.03
C ALA A 108 13.05 4.56 -3.98
N LYS A 109 13.71 3.40 -3.86
CA LYS A 109 14.79 2.99 -4.77
C LYS A 109 14.27 2.81 -6.19
N ALA A 110 13.12 2.19 -6.38
CA ALA A 110 12.53 1.96 -7.69
C ALA A 110 12.23 3.27 -8.43
N ILE A 111 11.61 4.24 -7.77
CA ILE A 111 11.30 5.55 -8.39
C ILE A 111 12.52 6.46 -8.58
N THR A 112 13.66 6.08 -8.00
CA THR A 112 14.93 6.80 -8.13
C THR A 112 15.78 6.23 -9.27
N ASP A 113 15.89 4.90 -9.35
CA ASP A 113 16.82 4.22 -10.25
C ASP A 113 16.20 3.77 -11.58
N LEU A 114 14.91 3.44 -11.58
CA LEU A 114 14.30 2.83 -12.76
C LEU A 114 13.96 3.89 -13.81
N PRO A 115 13.96 3.53 -15.10
CA PRO A 115 13.54 4.45 -16.15
C PRO A 115 12.15 5.00 -15.85
N GLY A 116 12.07 6.33 -15.72
CA GLY A 116 10.84 7.06 -15.41
C GLY A 116 10.24 7.78 -16.62
N PRO A 117 9.07 8.41 -16.46
CA PRO A 117 8.23 8.35 -15.26
C PRO A 117 7.74 6.93 -14.93
N VAL A 118 7.51 6.67 -13.65
CA VAL A 118 7.06 5.41 -13.08
C VAL A 118 5.56 5.49 -12.80
N TYR A 119 4.83 4.44 -13.16
CA TYR A 119 3.41 4.27 -12.82
C TYR A 119 3.27 3.22 -11.72
N ILE A 120 2.93 3.65 -10.51
CA ILE A 120 2.61 2.77 -9.38
C ILE A 120 1.11 2.51 -9.43
N HIS A 121 0.70 1.25 -9.31
CA HIS A 121 -0.73 0.93 -9.29
C HIS A 121 -1.10 -0.20 -8.35
N CYS A 122 -2.38 -0.20 -7.95
CA CYS A 122 -3.05 -1.34 -7.34
C CYS A 122 -4.29 -1.68 -8.17
N HIS A 123 -5.30 -2.36 -7.61
CA HIS A 123 -6.51 -2.68 -8.38
C HIS A 123 -7.27 -1.43 -8.84
N HIS A 124 -7.76 -0.62 -7.91
CA HIS A 124 -8.58 0.56 -8.19
C HIS A 124 -7.82 1.90 -8.11
N GLY A 125 -6.57 1.87 -7.65
CA GLY A 125 -5.74 3.06 -7.52
C GLY A 125 -6.08 4.02 -6.39
N LYS A 126 -6.95 3.61 -5.45
CA LYS A 126 -7.44 4.49 -4.38
C LYS A 126 -6.79 4.29 -3.02
N HIS A 127 -6.09 3.17 -2.80
CA HIS A 127 -5.65 2.79 -1.44
C HIS A 127 -4.16 2.43 -1.43
N ARG A 128 -3.81 1.20 -1.80
CA ARG A 128 -2.42 0.72 -1.81
C ARG A 128 -1.51 1.59 -2.70
N SER A 129 -1.94 1.87 -3.93
CA SER A 129 -1.18 2.71 -4.87
C SER A 129 -0.82 4.09 -4.32
N PRO A 130 -1.78 4.94 -3.89
CA PRO A 130 -1.44 6.26 -3.40
C PRO A 130 -0.60 6.23 -2.12
N ALA A 131 -0.80 5.25 -1.23
CA ALA A 131 0.05 5.05 -0.07
C ALA A 131 1.49 4.69 -0.45
N ALA A 132 1.68 3.73 -1.35
CA ALA A 132 3.00 3.36 -1.85
C ALA A 132 3.70 4.53 -2.53
N ALA A 133 2.99 5.27 -3.39
CA ALA A 133 3.55 6.37 -4.14
C ALA A 133 3.90 7.56 -3.23
N ALA A 134 3.02 7.94 -2.30
CA ALA A 134 3.31 8.99 -1.32
C ALA A 134 4.52 8.61 -0.44
N SER A 135 4.53 7.41 0.13
CA SER A 135 5.66 6.94 0.95
C SER A 135 6.97 6.88 0.16
N ALA A 136 6.94 6.38 -1.08
CA ALA A 136 8.14 6.34 -1.93
C ALA A 136 8.68 7.75 -2.21
N CYS A 137 7.79 8.69 -2.56
CA CYS A 137 8.17 10.08 -2.84
C CYS A 137 8.70 10.80 -1.59
N ILE A 138 8.08 10.63 -0.42
CA ILE A 138 8.59 11.19 0.85
C ILE A 138 9.98 10.61 1.15
N ALA A 139 10.11 9.28 1.10
CA ALA A 139 11.37 8.60 1.37
C ALA A 139 12.49 9.01 0.40
N ALA A 140 12.17 9.28 -0.87
CA ALA A 140 13.12 9.76 -1.87
C ALA A 140 13.34 11.29 -1.84
N GLY A 141 12.67 12.03 -0.94
CA GLY A 141 12.79 13.49 -0.83
C GLY A 141 12.19 14.26 -2.01
N ARG A 142 11.22 13.67 -2.70
CA ARG A 142 10.52 14.26 -3.85
C ARG A 142 9.35 15.15 -3.45
N ILE A 143 8.68 14.80 -2.35
CA ILE A 143 7.59 15.56 -1.74
C ILE A 143 7.78 15.60 -0.23
N ASP A 144 7.12 16.54 0.45
CA ASP A 144 7.06 16.54 1.91
C ASP A 144 5.91 15.67 2.46
N HIS A 145 5.86 15.54 3.78
CA HIS A 145 4.83 14.77 4.47
C HIS A 145 3.42 15.32 4.28
N GLU A 146 3.27 16.64 4.23
CA GLU A 146 1.96 17.28 4.13
C GLU A 146 1.33 16.98 2.77
N ALA A 147 2.11 17.13 1.69
CA ALA A 147 1.72 16.76 0.34
C ALA A 147 1.38 15.27 0.23
N GLY A 148 2.16 14.38 0.87
CA GLY A 148 1.86 12.94 0.86
C GLY A 148 0.55 12.59 1.57
N VAL A 149 0.27 13.18 2.73
CA VAL A 149 -0.99 12.98 3.47
C VAL A 149 -2.18 13.56 2.70
N GLU A 150 -2.02 14.73 2.11
CA GLU A 150 -3.08 15.35 1.31
C GLU A 150 -3.36 14.57 0.03
N PHE A 151 -2.32 13.99 -0.58
CA PHE A 151 -2.48 13.13 -1.74
C PHE A 151 -3.33 11.90 -1.45
N LEU A 152 -3.22 11.29 -0.26
CA LEU A 152 -4.11 10.19 0.12
C LEU A 152 -5.58 10.59 0.05
N LYS A 153 -5.92 11.80 0.50
CA LYS A 153 -7.30 12.33 0.45
C LYS A 153 -7.72 12.58 -1.00
N THR A 154 -6.86 13.23 -1.77
CA THR A 154 -7.09 13.55 -3.19
C THR A 154 -7.34 12.29 -4.03
N ALA A 155 -6.55 11.23 -3.78
CA ALA A 155 -6.69 9.94 -4.46
C ALA A 155 -7.89 9.10 -3.96
N GLY A 156 -8.60 9.53 -2.91
CA GLY A 156 -9.76 8.82 -2.37
C GLY A 156 -9.41 7.65 -1.44
N THR A 157 -8.29 7.72 -0.72
CA THR A 157 -7.92 6.72 0.28
C THR A 157 -8.87 6.79 1.46
N SER A 158 -9.62 5.71 1.71
CA SER A 158 -10.52 5.66 2.86
C SER A 158 -9.75 5.85 4.17
N PRO A 159 -10.26 6.65 5.13
CA PRO A 159 -9.66 6.79 6.46
C PRO A 159 -9.65 5.48 7.26
N ASP A 160 -10.46 4.48 6.86
CA ASP A 160 -10.53 3.19 7.55
C ASP A 160 -9.25 2.35 7.35
N TYR A 161 -8.48 2.60 6.30
CA TYR A 161 -7.19 1.96 6.07
C TYR A 161 -6.09 2.64 6.89
N GLN A 162 -6.26 2.61 8.22
CA GLN A 162 -5.39 3.34 9.15
C GLN A 162 -3.92 2.97 8.99
N GLY A 163 -3.61 1.70 8.68
CA GLY A 163 -2.26 1.24 8.41
C GLY A 163 -1.57 2.00 7.28
N LEU A 164 -2.27 2.22 6.17
CA LEU A 164 -1.76 2.99 5.03
C LEU A 164 -1.52 4.46 5.39
N HIS A 165 -2.46 5.09 6.09
CA HIS A 165 -2.32 6.48 6.56
C HIS A 165 -1.15 6.62 7.54
N GLN A 166 -1.01 5.66 8.48
CA GLN A 166 0.08 5.64 9.45
C GLN A 166 1.43 5.44 8.77
N THR A 167 1.53 4.57 7.75
CA THR A 167 2.75 4.42 6.96
C THR A 167 3.16 5.75 6.35
N VAL A 168 2.27 6.42 5.61
CA VAL A 168 2.60 7.71 4.97
C VAL A 168 2.99 8.77 6.02
N ALA A 169 2.23 8.88 7.11
CA ALA A 169 2.51 9.83 8.18
C ALA A 169 3.86 9.59 8.88
N ARG A 170 4.32 8.34 8.96
CA ARG A 170 5.57 7.96 9.65
C ARG A 170 6.78 7.82 8.72
N THR A 171 6.58 7.76 7.40
CA THR A 171 7.64 7.53 6.42
C THR A 171 8.69 8.62 6.52
N GLN A 172 9.94 8.28 6.80
CA GLN A 172 11.01 9.28 6.90
C GLN A 172 11.73 9.47 5.57
N LEU A 173 12.24 10.68 5.34
CA LEU A 173 13.23 10.94 4.30
C LEU A 173 14.44 10.01 4.48
N VAL A 174 14.84 9.36 3.39
CA VAL A 174 16.00 8.47 3.36
C VAL A 174 17.18 9.23 2.78
N ALA A 175 18.33 9.14 3.45
CA ALA A 175 19.54 9.80 2.96
C ALA A 175 19.94 9.24 1.58
N PRO A 176 20.34 10.07 0.60
CA PRO A 176 20.64 9.61 -0.76
C PRO A 176 21.66 8.47 -0.83
N ASN A 177 22.70 8.51 0.00
CA ASN A 177 23.72 7.45 0.09
C ASN A 177 23.17 6.09 0.56
N VAL A 178 22.10 6.09 1.38
CA VAL A 178 21.42 4.85 1.80
C VAL A 178 20.66 4.26 0.62
N LEU A 179 19.96 5.08 -0.18
CA LEU A 179 19.29 4.62 -1.40
C LEU A 179 20.31 4.15 -2.45
N GLU A 180 21.42 4.87 -2.65
CA GLU A 180 22.48 4.48 -3.59
C GLU A 180 23.11 3.12 -3.24
N SER A 181 23.34 2.85 -1.96
CA SER A 181 23.94 1.61 -1.48
C SER A 181 22.96 0.43 -1.38
N LEU A 182 21.64 0.67 -1.45
CA LEU A 182 20.64 -0.38 -1.39
C LEU A 182 20.66 -1.22 -2.66
N VAL A 183 20.99 -2.51 -2.52
CA VAL A 183 20.91 -3.47 -3.63
C VAL A 183 19.52 -4.10 -3.62
N VAL A 184 18.74 -3.81 -4.67
CA VAL A 184 17.39 -4.38 -4.87
C VAL A 184 17.32 -5.04 -6.23
N GLU A 185 16.93 -6.31 -6.25
CA GLU A 185 16.55 -6.98 -7.49
C GLU A 185 15.06 -6.77 -7.74
N PHE A 186 14.74 -5.94 -8.74
CA PHE A 186 13.35 -5.68 -9.12
C PHE A 186 12.82 -6.76 -10.06
N GLN A 187 12.05 -7.68 -9.49
CA GLN A 187 11.44 -8.79 -10.21
C GLN A 187 10.12 -8.39 -10.87
N ALA A 188 9.81 -9.04 -12.00
CA ALA A 188 8.54 -8.82 -12.71
C ALA A 188 7.34 -9.44 -11.98
N PHE A 189 7.60 -10.40 -11.09
CA PHE A 189 6.60 -11.06 -10.26
C PHE A 189 7.24 -11.61 -8.98
N GLU A 190 6.80 -11.10 -7.83
CA GLU A 190 6.98 -11.74 -6.53
C GLU A 190 5.83 -12.72 -6.30
N ALA A 191 6.14 -13.99 -6.02
CA ALA A 191 5.12 -15.00 -5.77
C ALA A 191 4.31 -14.62 -4.52
N PRO A 192 2.97 -14.77 -4.52
CA PRO A 192 2.19 -14.50 -3.34
C PRO A 192 2.62 -15.43 -2.20
N PRO A 193 2.46 -15.00 -0.94
CA PRO A 193 2.74 -15.87 0.20
C PRO A 193 2.00 -17.19 0.06
N ALA A 194 2.64 -18.29 0.48
CA ALA A 194 1.97 -19.58 0.52
C ALA A 194 0.65 -19.46 1.31
N LEU A 195 -0.35 -20.29 0.98
CA LEU A 195 -1.62 -20.30 1.70
C LEU A 195 -1.43 -20.37 3.22
N ALA A 196 -0.43 -21.12 3.69
CA ALA A 196 -0.06 -21.20 5.10
C ALA A 196 0.27 -19.83 5.72
N THR A 197 1.00 -18.96 5.01
CA THR A 197 1.31 -17.60 5.47
C THR A 197 0.04 -16.74 5.54
N GLN A 198 -0.87 -16.87 4.57
CA GLN A 198 -2.17 -16.19 4.63
C GLN A 198 -3.01 -16.69 5.82
N MET A 199 -2.95 -17.99 6.12
CA MET A 199 -3.64 -18.55 7.29
C MET A 199 -3.07 -18.03 8.61
N VAL A 200 -1.76 -17.81 8.71
CA VAL A 200 -1.14 -17.15 9.88
C VAL A 200 -1.68 -15.72 10.03
N LYS A 201 -1.71 -14.95 8.94
CA LYS A 201 -2.26 -13.58 8.96
C LYS A 201 -3.74 -13.56 9.35
N LEU A 202 -4.55 -14.49 8.84
CA LEU A 202 -5.93 -14.66 9.29
C LEU A 202 -5.98 -14.92 10.80
N GLN A 203 -5.17 -15.85 11.32
CA GLN A 203 -5.15 -16.19 12.74
C GLN A 203 -4.84 -14.97 13.62
N GLU A 204 -3.87 -14.14 13.25
CA GLU A 204 -3.53 -12.91 13.98
C GLU A 204 -4.71 -11.92 14.04
N ILE A 205 -5.46 -11.79 12.94
CA ILE A 205 -6.69 -10.98 12.88
C ILE A 205 -7.78 -11.60 13.76
N PHE A 206 -7.94 -12.92 13.73
CA PHE A 206 -8.88 -13.64 14.60
C PHE A 206 -8.56 -13.45 16.08
N ASP A 207 -7.29 -13.53 16.47
CA ASP A 207 -6.85 -13.31 17.85
C ASP A 207 -7.17 -11.88 18.29
N SER A 208 -6.88 -10.90 17.43
CA SER A 208 -7.22 -9.49 17.65
C SER A 208 -8.73 -9.27 17.81
N LEU A 209 -9.54 -9.86 16.92
CA LEU A 209 -11.01 -9.79 17.00
C LEU A 209 -11.53 -10.50 18.27
N SER A 210 -10.94 -11.61 18.66
CA SER A 210 -11.30 -12.33 19.88
C SER A 210 -10.99 -11.52 21.14
N LEU A 211 -9.89 -10.78 21.17
CA LEU A 211 -9.60 -9.83 22.24
C LEU A 211 -10.67 -8.73 22.29
N THR A 212 -10.99 -8.12 21.14
CA THR A 212 -12.04 -7.08 21.12
C THR A 212 -13.42 -7.62 21.49
N GLU A 213 -13.78 -8.84 21.06
CA GLU A 213 -15.03 -9.52 21.42
C GLU A 213 -15.13 -9.70 22.95
N SER A 214 -14.04 -10.16 23.59
CA SER A 214 -14.00 -10.35 25.03
C SER A 214 -14.13 -9.06 25.83
N SER A 215 -13.76 -7.93 25.22
CA SER A 215 -13.92 -6.57 25.77
C SER A 215 -15.20 -5.89 25.27
N GLY A 216 -16.21 -6.65 24.83
CA GLY A 216 -17.51 -6.08 24.43
C GLY A 216 -17.49 -5.31 23.11
N TRP A 217 -16.52 -5.57 22.22
CA TRP A 217 -16.27 -4.85 20.97
C TRP A 217 -15.93 -3.37 21.15
N GLU A 218 -15.30 -3.02 22.28
CA GLU A 218 -14.79 -1.68 22.52
C GLU A 218 -13.38 -1.49 21.92
N ASN A 219 -13.09 -0.26 21.48
CA ASN A 219 -11.74 0.14 21.09
C ASN A 219 -10.76 -0.07 22.25
N GLN A 220 -9.65 -0.74 21.97
CA GLN A 220 -8.51 -0.84 22.88
C GLN A 220 -7.38 0.05 22.36
N ALA A 221 -6.35 0.29 23.19
CA ALA A 221 -5.27 1.24 22.90
C ALA A 221 -4.68 1.13 21.47
N ASN A 222 -4.53 -0.10 20.95
CA ASN A 222 -4.02 -0.37 19.60
C ASN A 222 -4.94 -1.26 18.75
N LEU A 223 -6.17 -1.53 19.20
CA LEU A 223 -7.09 -2.43 18.50
C LEU A 223 -8.45 -1.76 18.30
N ASN A 224 -8.81 -1.54 17.05
CA ASN A 224 -10.13 -1.09 16.64
C ASN A 224 -10.89 -2.28 16.00
N PRO A 225 -12.01 -2.75 16.57
CA PRO A 225 -12.72 -3.92 16.08
C PRO A 225 -13.25 -3.74 14.65
N THR A 226 -13.73 -2.55 14.29
CA THR A 226 -14.18 -2.25 12.92
C THR A 226 -13.02 -2.36 11.93
N GLN A 227 -11.84 -1.86 12.30
CA GLN A 227 -10.64 -2.01 11.47
C GLN A 227 -10.20 -3.47 11.35
N GLN A 228 -10.24 -4.25 12.43
CA GLN A 228 -9.88 -5.67 12.37
C GLN A 228 -10.87 -6.47 11.51
N ALA A 229 -12.16 -6.13 11.54
CA ALA A 229 -13.16 -6.74 10.66
C ALA A 229 -12.94 -6.36 9.19
N LEU A 230 -12.54 -5.11 8.92
CA LEU A 230 -12.11 -4.69 7.59
C LEU A 230 -10.89 -5.50 7.12
N MET A 231 -9.86 -5.65 7.96
CA MET A 231 -8.68 -6.47 7.61
C MET A 231 -9.04 -7.93 7.36
N LEU A 232 -9.97 -8.50 8.13
CA LEU A 232 -10.47 -9.85 7.92
C LEU A 232 -11.14 -9.98 6.55
N LYS A 233 -11.98 -9.02 6.17
CA LYS A 233 -12.62 -8.96 4.85
C LYS A 233 -11.57 -8.88 3.74
N GLU A 234 -10.61 -7.95 3.83
CA GLU A 234 -9.56 -7.81 2.81
C GLU A 234 -8.73 -9.08 2.69
N CYS A 235 -8.41 -9.75 3.81
CA CYS A 235 -7.65 -10.99 3.77
C CYS A 235 -8.43 -12.12 3.06
N PHE A 236 -9.74 -12.26 3.31
CA PHE A 236 -10.57 -13.20 2.56
C PHE A 236 -10.66 -12.85 1.07
N ASP A 237 -10.83 -11.57 0.74
CA ASP A 237 -10.91 -11.13 -0.66
C ASP A 237 -9.60 -11.46 -1.38
N GLU A 238 -8.45 -11.06 -0.82
CA GLU A 238 -7.13 -11.23 -1.43
C GLU A 238 -6.69 -12.70 -1.54
N THR A 239 -6.98 -13.54 -0.55
CA THR A 239 -6.57 -14.96 -0.56
C THR A 239 -7.11 -15.71 -1.79
N PHE A 240 -8.22 -15.23 -2.38
CA PHE A 240 -8.92 -15.93 -3.46
C PHE A 240 -9.08 -15.11 -4.74
N ARG A 241 -8.32 -14.02 -4.89
CA ARG A 241 -8.31 -13.23 -6.14
C ARG A 241 -7.59 -13.92 -7.31
N ASP A 242 -6.74 -14.91 -7.05
CA ASP A 242 -5.99 -15.64 -8.08
C ASP A 242 -6.65 -16.97 -8.48
N ASP A 243 -6.32 -17.41 -9.70
CA ASP A 243 -6.77 -18.64 -10.36
C ASP A 243 -6.33 -19.94 -9.63
N SER A 244 -5.62 -19.84 -8.50
CA SER A 244 -5.28 -21.00 -7.65
C SER A 244 -6.50 -21.68 -7.00
N SER A 245 -7.67 -21.03 -7.09
CA SER A 245 -8.96 -21.55 -6.63
C SER A 245 -9.65 -22.47 -7.64
N SER A 246 -9.25 -22.49 -8.92
CA SER A 246 -9.94 -23.28 -9.97
C SER A 246 -9.77 -24.80 -9.82
N ASN A 247 -8.86 -25.26 -8.96
CA ASN A 247 -8.73 -26.68 -8.56
C ASN A 247 -9.36 -27.01 -7.18
N ARG A 248 -10.18 -26.13 -6.61
CA ARG A 248 -10.82 -26.34 -5.30
C ARG A 248 -12.27 -26.81 -5.46
N SER A 249 -12.74 -27.59 -4.49
CA SER A 249 -14.11 -28.12 -4.51
C SER A 249 -15.16 -27.01 -4.43
N ALA A 250 -16.37 -27.27 -4.92
CA ALA A 250 -17.47 -26.31 -4.81
C ALA A 250 -17.76 -25.93 -3.35
N GLU A 251 -17.64 -26.89 -2.43
CA GLU A 251 -17.82 -26.71 -0.99
C GLU A 251 -16.76 -25.76 -0.40
N TYR A 252 -15.50 -25.87 -0.83
CA TYR A 252 -14.43 -24.96 -0.43
C TYR A 252 -14.77 -23.52 -0.84
N ILE A 253 -15.13 -23.32 -2.11
CA ILE A 253 -15.49 -22.00 -2.64
C ILE A 253 -16.72 -21.41 -1.92
N GLN A 254 -17.72 -22.24 -1.61
CA GLN A 254 -18.91 -21.82 -0.86
C GLN A 254 -18.56 -21.36 0.56
N LEU A 255 -17.73 -22.10 1.30
CA LEU A 255 -17.31 -21.72 2.65
C LEU A 255 -16.53 -20.41 2.67
N LEU A 256 -15.69 -20.18 1.68
CA LEU A 256 -14.94 -18.94 1.54
C LEU A 256 -15.83 -17.75 1.21
N ASN A 257 -16.74 -17.89 0.25
CA ASN A 257 -17.69 -16.84 -0.09
C ASN A 257 -18.60 -16.50 1.10
N ARG A 258 -18.99 -17.51 1.89
CA ARG A 258 -19.75 -17.30 3.14
C ARG A 258 -18.91 -16.55 4.17
N SER A 259 -17.64 -16.93 4.35
CA SER A 259 -16.71 -16.27 5.26
C SER A 259 -16.49 -14.80 4.88
N LEU A 260 -16.28 -14.51 3.58
CA LEU A 260 -16.17 -13.14 3.06
C LEU A 260 -17.46 -12.34 3.27
N SER A 261 -18.62 -12.93 2.97
CA SER A 261 -19.92 -12.29 3.23
C SER A 261 -20.13 -11.97 4.70
N ASN A 262 -19.75 -12.90 5.58
CA ASN A 262 -19.88 -12.71 7.02
C ASN A 262 -18.85 -11.71 7.58
N ALA A 263 -17.63 -11.66 7.04
CA ALA A 263 -16.66 -10.62 7.37
C ALA A 263 -17.17 -9.22 6.99
N LYS A 264 -17.79 -9.08 5.82
CA LYS A 264 -18.48 -7.83 5.41
C LYS A 264 -19.59 -7.45 6.40
N LYS A 265 -20.47 -8.39 6.76
CA LYS A 265 -21.53 -8.14 7.76
C LYS A 265 -20.96 -7.75 9.11
N LEU A 266 -19.88 -8.39 9.55
CA LEU A 266 -19.23 -8.08 10.82
C LEU A 266 -18.69 -6.65 10.81
N GLU A 267 -18.02 -6.25 9.73
CA GLU A 267 -17.57 -4.87 9.53
C GLU A 267 -18.74 -3.88 9.59
N ASP A 268 -19.82 -4.12 8.86
CA ASP A 268 -21.00 -3.24 8.82
C ASP A 268 -21.66 -3.08 10.20
N ILE A 269 -21.79 -4.18 10.94
CA ILE A 269 -22.35 -4.19 12.30
C ILE A 269 -21.49 -3.33 13.23
N LEU A 270 -20.18 -3.56 13.23
CA LEU A 270 -19.24 -2.85 14.11
C LEU A 270 -19.14 -1.35 13.74
N ARG A 271 -19.23 -1.03 12.44
CA ARG A 271 -19.29 0.34 11.94
C ARG A 271 -20.56 1.08 12.37
N SER A 272 -21.68 0.37 12.50
CA SER A 272 -22.97 0.95 12.91
C SER A 272 -23.03 1.30 14.41
N GLY A 273 -22.01 0.93 15.19
CA GLY A 273 -21.87 1.28 16.61
C GLY A 273 -22.24 0.15 17.58
N PRO A 274 -22.05 0.38 18.90
CA PRO A 274 -22.01 -0.67 19.93
C PRO A 274 -23.37 -1.30 20.28
N THR A 275 -24.45 -0.98 19.56
CA THR A 275 -25.81 -1.45 19.89
C THR A 275 -26.07 -2.90 19.47
N ASN A 276 -25.22 -3.47 18.61
CA ASN A 276 -25.43 -4.78 17.99
C ASN A 276 -24.33 -5.80 18.32
N THR A 277 -23.66 -5.66 19.47
CA THR A 277 -22.54 -6.53 19.91
C THR A 277 -22.89 -8.01 19.97
N THR A 278 -24.10 -8.37 20.42
CA THR A 278 -24.59 -9.76 20.39
C THR A 278 -24.64 -10.32 18.97
N THR A 279 -25.07 -9.51 18.01
CA THR A 279 -25.12 -9.88 16.59
C THR A 279 -23.71 -9.99 16.01
N ALA A 280 -22.80 -9.06 16.36
CA ALA A 280 -21.39 -9.12 15.97
C ALA A 280 -20.74 -10.43 16.44
N SER A 281 -20.88 -10.79 17.72
CA SER A 281 -20.39 -12.05 18.29
C SER A 281 -20.99 -13.29 17.61
N ARG A 282 -22.28 -13.25 17.24
CA ARG A 282 -22.90 -14.35 16.48
C ARG A 282 -22.25 -14.50 15.11
N VAL A 283 -22.12 -13.42 14.35
CA VAL A 283 -21.51 -13.44 13.00
C VAL A 283 -20.05 -13.88 13.10
N PHE A 284 -19.28 -13.37 14.07
CA PHE A 284 -17.89 -13.77 14.25
C PHE A 284 -17.76 -15.28 14.56
N ARG A 285 -18.68 -15.85 15.35
CA ARG A 285 -18.74 -17.30 15.59
C ARG A 285 -19.07 -18.10 14.32
N GLU A 286 -19.93 -17.57 13.44
CA GLU A 286 -20.20 -18.19 12.14
C GLU A 286 -18.94 -18.25 11.29
N ILE A 287 -18.14 -17.17 11.23
CA ILE A 287 -16.86 -17.18 10.50
C ILE A 287 -15.89 -18.22 11.11
N LYS A 288 -15.77 -18.29 12.45
CA LYS A 288 -14.94 -19.33 13.11
C LYS A 288 -15.37 -20.75 12.71
N SER A 289 -16.68 -20.99 12.61
CA SER A 289 -17.24 -22.27 12.18
C SER A 289 -16.92 -22.57 10.71
N ASP A 290 -16.95 -21.56 9.85
CA ASP A 290 -16.62 -21.68 8.42
C ASP A 290 -15.15 -22.05 8.23
N CYS A 291 -14.24 -21.38 8.95
CA CYS A 291 -12.81 -21.72 8.95
C CYS A 291 -12.57 -23.15 9.41
N LYS A 292 -13.22 -23.59 10.50
CA LYS A 292 -13.12 -24.98 10.98
C LYS A 292 -13.59 -25.98 9.92
N SER A 293 -14.73 -25.71 9.29
CA SER A 293 -15.29 -26.59 8.26
C SER A 293 -14.40 -26.64 7.02
N CYS A 294 -13.83 -25.50 6.62
CA CYS A 294 -12.90 -25.40 5.51
C CYS A 294 -11.63 -26.23 5.78
N HIS A 295 -11.04 -26.08 6.97
CA HIS A 295 -9.86 -26.87 7.36
C HIS A 295 -10.13 -28.38 7.35
N GLN A 296 -11.30 -28.82 7.81
CA GLN A 296 -11.67 -30.25 7.79
C GLN A 296 -11.70 -30.84 6.37
N ILE A 297 -12.13 -30.08 5.37
CA ILE A 297 -12.26 -30.57 3.99
C ILE A 297 -11.02 -30.34 3.12
N SER A 298 -10.11 -29.45 3.52
CA SER A 298 -8.97 -29.05 2.67
C SER A 298 -7.59 -29.13 3.31
N ARG A 299 -7.48 -29.17 4.64
CA ARG A 299 -6.21 -29.21 5.38
C ARG A 299 -6.04 -30.51 6.15
N ASP A 300 -7.08 -30.92 6.86
CA ASP A 300 -7.09 -32.06 7.77
C ASP A 300 -7.62 -33.33 7.08
N VAL A 301 -7.45 -33.42 5.76
CA VAL A 301 -7.85 -34.58 4.95
C VAL A 301 -6.83 -35.72 5.19
N PRO A 302 -7.27 -36.97 5.43
CA PRO A 302 -6.39 -38.12 5.67
C PRO A 302 -5.40 -38.42 4.54
#